data_AF-A0A8S3I138-F1
#
_entry.id   AF-A0A8S3I138-F1
#
_cell.length_a   1.000
_cell.length_b   1.000
_cell.length_c   1.000
_cell.angle_alpha   90.00
_cell.angle_beta   90.00
_cell.angle_gamma   90.00
#
_symmetry.space_group_name_H-M   'P 1'
#
loop_
_entity.id
_entity.type
_entity.pdbx_description
1 polymer ?
#
loop_
_entity_poly.entity_id
_entity_poly.type
_entity_poly.pdbx_seq_one_letter_code
_entity_poly.pdbx_strand_id
1 'polypeptide(L)'
;SIHDIKLLLLRFADLQSFSEDTGGGGRESNIRLIPYEMHTILYVLTTTRQIEREEKLLQNFLGRPDLLINEAFEVDGPFFLTILSLIIMKPNDWEKNRLIFLQKLLVTTHIRSVNSPNDRTKIASKALKPFATYKTTLVFFGLVNAFFIHMLNSRFDATLTTPYNQQLAQFLRGNDSFIMDACTKILKHFEQDLLQSQTFETLFNALELSQLSEQWIQDAINALP
;
A
#
# COMPACT_ATOMS: atom_id res chain seq x y z
N SER A 1 10.73 4.82 9.81
CA SER A 1 10.77 5.11 8.37
C SER A 1 9.67 4.40 7.59
N ILE A 2 9.60 3.06 7.49
CA ILE A 2 8.48 2.38 6.78
C ILE A 2 7.12 2.71 7.41
N HIS A 3 7.04 2.71 8.74
CA HIS A 3 5.84 3.16 9.44
C HIS A 3 5.48 4.62 9.17
N ASP A 4 6.47 5.47 8.89
CA ASP A 4 6.23 6.90 8.65
C ASP A 4 5.54 7.08 7.30
N ILE A 5 5.98 6.36 6.25
CA ILE A 5 5.26 6.31 4.97
C ILE A 5 3.85 5.72 5.16
N LYS A 6 3.72 4.64 5.96
CA LYS A 6 2.40 4.03 6.25
C LYS A 6 1.44 5.05 6.87
N LEU A 7 1.87 5.73 7.93
CA LEU A 7 1.07 6.74 8.62
C LEU A 7 0.78 7.94 7.72
N LEU A 8 1.76 8.37 6.93
CA LEU A 8 1.58 9.45 5.98
C LEU A 8 0.50 9.13 4.95
N LEU A 9 0.56 7.97 4.29
CA LEU A 9 -0.45 7.57 3.30
C LEU A 9 -1.82 7.33 3.92
N LEU A 10 -1.90 6.87 5.17
CA LEU A 10 -3.16 6.80 5.91
C LEU A 10 -3.74 8.19 6.20
N ARG A 11 -2.90 9.18 6.56
CA ARG A 11 -3.33 10.58 6.71
C ARG A 11 -3.88 11.16 5.40
N PHE A 12 -3.24 10.85 4.26
CA PHE A 12 -3.81 11.19 2.95
C PHE A 12 -5.20 10.56 2.77
N ALA A 13 -5.32 9.26 3.03
CA ALA A 13 -6.57 8.53 2.83
C ALA A 13 -7.71 9.02 3.74
N ASP A 14 -7.41 9.41 4.97
CA ASP A 14 -8.38 9.97 5.94
C ASP A 14 -8.57 11.49 5.83
N LEU A 15 -7.90 12.16 4.88
CA LEU A 15 -7.93 13.62 4.72
C LEU A 15 -7.53 14.40 6.00
N GLN A 16 -6.66 13.81 6.82
CA GLN A 16 -6.18 14.43 8.04
C GLN A 16 -5.18 15.57 7.74
N SER A 17 -5.06 16.50 8.68
CA SER A 17 -4.04 17.55 8.60
C SER A 17 -2.62 16.95 8.69
N PHE A 18 -1.68 17.59 8.00
CA PHE A 18 -0.24 17.29 8.05
C PHE A 18 0.51 18.14 9.09
N SER A 19 -0.19 19.04 9.79
CA SER A 19 0.42 20.05 10.69
C SER A 19 1.20 19.47 11.89
N GLU A 20 0.81 18.30 12.40
CA GLU A 20 1.37 17.76 13.65
C GLU A 20 2.56 16.82 13.43
N ASP A 21 2.57 16.03 12.34
CA ASP A 21 3.51 14.90 12.21
C ASP A 21 4.63 15.11 11.20
N THR A 22 4.42 15.92 10.16
CA THR A 22 5.42 16.12 9.09
C THR A 22 6.07 17.50 9.14
N GLY A 23 5.86 18.25 10.23
CA GLY A 23 6.26 19.65 10.34
C GLY A 23 5.40 20.59 9.49
N GLY A 24 4.25 20.12 8.99
CA GLY A 24 3.30 20.89 8.17
C GLY A 24 3.43 20.68 6.66
N GLY A 25 3.02 21.69 5.89
CA GLY A 25 3.01 21.65 4.43
C GLY A 25 1.74 21.03 3.82
N GLY A 26 1.49 21.35 2.55
CA GLY A 26 0.34 20.81 1.80
C GLY A 26 0.56 19.36 1.35
N ARG A 27 -0.49 18.78 0.76
CA ARG A 27 -0.45 17.44 0.13
C ARG A 27 0.70 17.28 -0.85
N GLU A 28 0.99 18.32 -1.64
CA GLU A 28 2.08 18.32 -2.61
C GLU A 28 3.47 18.14 -1.96
N SER A 29 3.74 18.83 -0.86
CA SER A 29 5.02 18.66 -0.15
C SER A 29 5.14 17.27 0.45
N ASN A 30 4.05 16.77 1.03
CA ASN A 30 4.03 15.49 1.73
C ASN A 30 4.16 14.30 0.76
N ILE A 31 3.50 14.33 -0.41
CA ILE A 31 3.64 13.25 -1.39
C ILE A 31 5.05 13.21 -1.98
N ARG A 32 5.69 14.38 -2.14
CA ARG A 32 7.08 14.51 -2.63
C ARG A 32 8.13 14.05 -1.63
N LEU A 33 7.78 13.90 -0.34
CA LEU A 33 8.69 13.38 0.69
C LEU A 33 8.90 11.87 0.56
N ILE A 34 7.89 11.14 0.09
CA ILE A 34 7.88 9.66 0.07
C ILE A 34 9.07 9.06 -0.69
N PRO A 35 9.46 9.53 -1.90
CA PRO A 35 10.64 9.00 -2.60
C PRO A 35 11.95 9.14 -1.82
N TYR A 36 12.10 10.21 -1.05
CA TYR A 36 13.27 10.43 -0.21
C TYR A 36 13.29 9.49 0.99
N GLU A 37 12.13 9.27 1.61
CA GLU A 37 11.95 8.24 2.65
C GLU A 37 12.26 6.84 2.09
N MET A 38 11.75 6.52 0.89
CA MET A 38 12.05 5.26 0.21
C MET A 38 13.55 5.07 -0.01
N HIS A 39 14.26 6.09 -0.51
CA HIS A 39 15.72 6.03 -0.71
C HIS A 39 16.47 5.82 0.62
N THR A 40 16.02 6.48 1.70
CA THR A 40 16.61 6.34 3.04
C THR A 40 16.39 4.94 3.60
N ILE A 41 15.17 4.40 3.51
CA ILE A 41 14.85 3.02 3.93
C ILE A 41 15.72 2.03 3.16
N LEU A 42 15.77 2.17 1.83
CA LEU A 42 16.54 1.29 0.96
C LEU A 42 18.04 1.30 1.28
N TYR A 43 18.59 2.49 1.58
CA TYR A 43 19.97 2.64 2.03
C TYR A 43 20.21 1.90 3.35
N VAL A 44 19.32 2.05 4.33
CA VAL A 44 19.43 1.36 5.63
C VAL A 44 19.35 -0.16 5.44
N LEU A 45 18.36 -0.67 4.70
CA LEU A 45 18.21 -2.10 4.47
C LEU A 45 19.40 -2.70 3.72
N THR A 46 19.98 -1.96 2.79
CA THR A 46 21.16 -2.40 2.02
C THR A 46 22.41 -2.42 2.91
N THR A 47 22.67 -1.35 3.67
CA THR A 47 23.87 -1.26 4.52
C THR A 47 23.82 -2.20 5.73
N THR A 48 22.62 -2.48 6.25
CA THR A 48 22.39 -3.44 7.36
C THR A 48 22.15 -4.87 6.88
N ARG A 49 22.25 -5.13 5.56
CA ARG A 49 22.09 -6.45 4.93
C ARG A 49 20.75 -7.14 5.28
N GLN A 50 19.66 -6.37 5.35
CA GLN A 50 18.33 -6.89 5.67
C GLN A 50 17.43 -7.16 4.45
N ILE A 51 17.86 -6.81 3.23
CA ILE A 51 17.04 -6.97 2.00
C ILE A 51 16.46 -8.39 1.87
N GLU A 52 17.30 -9.43 1.97
CA GLU A 52 16.84 -10.83 1.82
C GLU A 52 15.82 -11.25 2.89
N ARG A 53 15.96 -10.72 4.11
CA ARG A 53 15.00 -10.96 5.20
C ARG A 53 13.65 -10.35 4.85
N GLU A 54 13.62 -9.11 4.37
CA GLU A 54 12.39 -8.43 4.00
C GLU A 54 11.73 -9.05 2.74
N GLU A 55 12.53 -9.54 1.79
CA GLU A 55 12.04 -10.34 0.66
C GLU A 55 11.34 -11.61 1.13
N LYS A 56 11.96 -12.37 2.04
CA LYS A 56 11.36 -13.57 2.64
C LYS A 56 10.08 -13.25 3.42
N LEU A 57 10.06 -12.12 4.13
CA LEU A 57 8.87 -11.66 4.84
C LEU A 57 7.70 -11.41 3.86
N LEU A 58 7.94 -10.71 2.75
CA LEU A 58 6.93 -10.50 1.71
C LEU A 58 6.51 -11.79 1.01
N GLN A 59 7.44 -12.71 0.73
CA GLN A 59 7.12 -14.01 0.16
C GLN A 59 6.21 -14.83 1.08
N ASN A 60 6.51 -14.86 2.39
CA ASN A 60 5.67 -15.55 3.38
C ASN A 60 4.28 -14.92 3.50
N PHE A 61 4.19 -13.59 3.37
CA PHE A 61 2.94 -12.86 3.36
C PHE A 61 2.09 -13.20 2.13
N LEU A 62 2.70 -13.30 0.95
CA LEU A 62 2.02 -13.63 -0.30
C LEU A 62 1.68 -15.13 -0.42
N GLY A 63 2.50 -16.00 0.15
CA GLY A 63 2.33 -17.46 0.07
C GLY A 63 1.11 -18.00 0.84
N ARG A 64 0.47 -17.17 1.68
CA ARG A 64 -0.77 -17.50 2.39
C ARG A 64 -1.83 -16.50 1.97
N PRO A 65 -2.78 -16.82 1.06
CA PRO A 65 -3.80 -15.84 0.63
C PRO A 65 -4.68 -15.41 1.80
N ASP A 66 -5.03 -16.34 2.69
CA ASP A 66 -5.87 -16.05 3.86
C ASP A 66 -5.10 -15.24 4.91
N LEU A 67 -5.77 -14.24 5.48
CA LEU A 67 -5.26 -13.48 6.63
C LEU A 67 -5.73 -14.16 7.91
N LEU A 68 -4.82 -14.37 8.86
CA LEU A 68 -5.23 -14.82 10.19
C LEU A 68 -5.81 -13.64 10.98
N ILE A 69 -6.85 -13.89 11.79
CA ILE A 69 -7.54 -12.82 12.54
C ILE A 69 -6.58 -12.03 13.44
N ASN A 70 -5.61 -12.69 14.06
CA ASN A 70 -4.57 -12.05 14.87
C ASN A 70 -3.67 -11.11 14.07
N GLU A 71 -3.35 -11.43 12.81
CA GLU A 71 -2.50 -10.60 11.94
C GLU A 71 -3.15 -9.26 11.61
N ALA A 72 -4.47 -9.15 11.72
CA ALA A 72 -5.19 -7.90 11.49
C ALA A 72 -4.80 -6.79 12.50
N PHE A 73 -4.32 -7.14 13.70
CA PHE A 73 -3.98 -6.15 14.75
C PHE A 73 -2.47 -5.97 14.94
N GLU A 74 -1.63 -6.66 14.16
CA GLU A 74 -0.18 -6.55 14.26
C GLU A 74 0.32 -5.20 13.70
N VAL A 75 1.35 -4.66 14.37
CA VAL A 75 1.99 -3.38 13.99
C VAL A 75 2.61 -3.48 12.60
N ASP A 76 3.28 -4.60 12.35
CA ASP A 76 3.89 -5.01 11.07
C ASP A 76 2.93 -5.88 10.23
N GLY A 77 1.63 -5.59 10.34
CA GLY A 77 0.58 -6.28 9.59
C GLY A 77 0.45 -5.85 8.13
N PRO A 78 -0.68 -6.14 7.47
CA PRO A 78 -0.86 -5.96 6.02
C PRO A 78 -0.58 -4.56 5.50
N PHE A 79 -0.91 -3.50 6.26
CA PHE A 79 -0.59 -2.12 5.87
C PHE A 79 0.91 -1.84 5.84
N PHE A 80 1.68 -2.38 6.80
CA PHE A 80 3.14 -2.24 6.80
C PHE A 80 3.76 -2.99 5.62
N LEU A 81 3.33 -4.24 5.40
CA LEU A 81 3.85 -5.08 4.32
C LEU A 81 3.50 -4.52 2.94
N THR A 82 2.38 -3.81 2.81
CA THR A 82 2.02 -3.07 1.60
C THR A 82 2.98 -1.90 1.33
N ILE A 83 3.48 -1.21 2.35
CA ILE A 83 4.53 -0.18 2.14
C ILE A 83 5.89 -0.82 1.87
N LEU A 84 6.21 -1.91 2.56
CA LEU A 84 7.46 -2.64 2.34
C LEU A 84 7.60 -3.10 0.88
N SER A 85 6.48 -3.42 0.21
CA SER A 85 6.51 -3.79 -1.21
C SER A 85 7.05 -2.66 -2.10
N LEU A 86 6.83 -1.38 -1.80
CA LEU A 86 7.39 -0.26 -2.57
C LEU A 86 8.92 -0.25 -2.58
N ILE A 87 9.54 -0.80 -1.53
CA ILE A 87 10.99 -0.81 -1.34
C ILE A 87 11.62 -2.07 -1.92
N ILE A 88 10.93 -3.21 -1.79
CA ILE A 88 11.51 -4.54 -2.02
C ILE A 88 10.99 -5.19 -3.30
N MET A 89 9.74 -4.92 -3.70
CA MET A 89 9.07 -5.64 -4.78
C MET A 89 9.24 -4.92 -6.12
N LYS A 90 9.46 -5.71 -7.18
CA LYS A 90 9.49 -5.21 -8.56
C LYS A 90 8.07 -4.86 -9.03
N PRO A 91 7.89 -3.86 -9.91
CA PRO A 91 6.56 -3.51 -10.44
C PRO A 91 5.81 -4.67 -11.11
N ASN A 92 6.52 -5.54 -11.84
CA ASN A 92 5.90 -6.71 -12.48
C ASN A 92 5.40 -7.74 -11.46
N ASP A 93 6.06 -7.84 -10.31
CA ASP A 93 5.65 -8.75 -9.24
C ASP A 93 4.51 -8.11 -8.43
N TRP A 94 4.50 -6.79 -8.26
CA TRP A 94 3.35 -6.07 -7.73
C TRP A 94 2.11 -6.30 -8.58
N GLU A 95 2.20 -6.15 -9.90
CA GLU A 95 1.05 -6.33 -10.80
C GLU A 95 0.40 -7.72 -10.64
N LYS A 96 1.22 -8.77 -10.48
CA LYS A 96 0.75 -10.14 -10.27
C LYS A 96 0.11 -10.37 -8.89
N ASN A 97 0.55 -9.62 -7.87
CA ASN A 97 0.20 -9.88 -6.47
C ASN A 97 -0.71 -8.81 -5.84
N ARG A 98 -0.97 -7.68 -6.51
CA ARG A 98 -1.69 -6.52 -5.95
C ARG A 98 -3.08 -6.86 -5.43
N LEU A 99 -3.76 -7.85 -6.03
CA LEU A 99 -5.06 -8.34 -5.55
C LEU A 99 -4.96 -9.05 -4.19
N ILE A 100 -3.86 -9.75 -3.91
CA ILE A 100 -3.61 -10.39 -2.61
C ILE A 100 -3.42 -9.31 -1.54
N PHE A 101 -2.66 -8.25 -1.84
CA PHE A 101 -2.53 -7.10 -0.94
C PHE A 101 -3.88 -6.44 -0.68
N LEU A 102 -4.65 -6.13 -1.73
CA LEU A 102 -5.96 -5.51 -1.62
C LEU A 102 -6.92 -6.35 -0.77
N GLN A 103 -7.00 -7.66 -1.04
CA GLN A 103 -7.87 -8.56 -0.29
C GLN A 103 -7.51 -8.57 1.20
N LYS A 104 -6.23 -8.73 1.53
CA LYS A 104 -5.74 -8.74 2.92
C LYS A 104 -5.96 -7.41 3.63
N LEU A 105 -5.81 -6.28 2.94
CA LEU A 105 -6.09 -4.95 3.50
C LEU A 105 -7.58 -4.79 3.83
N LEU A 106 -8.47 -5.17 2.91
CA LEU A 106 -9.92 -5.09 3.13
C LEU A 106 -10.39 -6.03 4.24
N VAL A 107 -9.87 -7.25 4.27
CA VAL A 107 -10.12 -8.23 5.33
C VAL A 107 -9.62 -7.70 6.68
N THR A 108 -8.41 -7.12 6.73
CA THR A 108 -7.88 -6.46 7.94
C THR A 108 -8.83 -5.38 8.44
N THR A 109 -9.30 -4.53 7.52
CA THR A 109 -10.20 -3.42 7.83
C THR A 109 -11.53 -3.94 8.36
N HIS A 110 -12.07 -4.98 7.74
CA HIS A 110 -13.29 -5.61 8.17
C HIS A 110 -13.15 -6.18 9.59
N ILE A 111 -12.11 -6.97 9.85
CA ILE A 111 -11.82 -7.54 11.18
C ILE A 111 -11.74 -6.42 12.22
N ARG A 112 -10.97 -5.35 11.96
CA ARG A 112 -10.86 -4.20 12.88
C ARG A 112 -12.19 -3.48 13.12
N SER A 113 -13.14 -3.56 12.20
CA SER A 113 -14.47 -2.93 12.33
C SER A 113 -15.46 -3.76 13.14
N VAL A 114 -15.23 -5.07 13.28
CA VAL A 114 -16.16 -5.99 13.97
C VAL A 114 -15.57 -6.65 15.21
N ASN A 115 -14.25 -6.64 15.37
CA ASN A 115 -13.54 -7.23 16.51
C ASN A 115 -12.78 -6.18 17.30
N SER A 116 -12.72 -6.38 18.62
CA SER A 116 -11.75 -5.71 19.49
C SER A 116 -10.35 -6.32 19.29
N PRO A 117 -9.25 -5.57 19.51
CA PRO A 117 -7.89 -6.12 19.51
C PRO A 117 -7.67 -7.31 20.46
N ASN A 118 -8.55 -7.49 21.46
CA ASN A 118 -8.50 -8.62 22.40
C ASN A 118 -9.20 -9.88 21.87
N ASP A 119 -10.10 -9.75 20.89
CA ASP A 119 -10.89 -10.85 20.33
C ASP A 119 -10.28 -11.34 19.01
N ARG A 120 -9.23 -12.15 19.11
CA ARG A 120 -8.40 -12.57 17.95
C ARG A 120 -8.69 -13.97 17.40
N THR A 121 -9.69 -14.67 17.94
CA THR A 121 -9.91 -16.11 17.66
C THR A 121 -11.06 -16.38 16.68
N LYS A 122 -12.07 -15.51 16.63
CA LYS A 122 -13.24 -15.67 15.77
C LYS A 122 -13.76 -14.31 15.30
N ILE A 123 -14.22 -14.23 14.06
CA ILE A 123 -14.85 -13.01 13.54
C ILE A 123 -16.25 -12.78 14.15
N ALA A 124 -16.52 -11.56 14.62
CA ALA A 124 -17.79 -11.23 15.27
C ALA A 124 -18.97 -11.14 14.28
N SER A 125 -18.71 -10.73 13.04
CA SER A 125 -19.72 -10.65 11.99
C SER A 125 -19.07 -10.83 10.62
N LYS A 126 -19.68 -11.64 9.75
CA LYS A 126 -19.27 -11.81 8.35
C LYS A 126 -20.04 -10.90 7.39
N ALA A 127 -20.97 -10.08 7.88
CA ALA A 127 -21.77 -9.21 7.03
C ALA A 127 -20.92 -8.02 6.54
N LEU A 128 -20.85 -7.84 5.21
CA LEU A 128 -20.17 -6.70 4.59
C LEU A 128 -20.63 -5.37 5.22
N LYS A 129 -19.67 -4.50 5.53
CA LYS A 129 -19.95 -3.18 6.10
C LYS A 129 -20.17 -2.14 5.00
N PRO A 130 -20.77 -0.98 5.32
CA PRO A 130 -20.92 0.10 4.35
C PRO A 130 -19.57 0.55 3.78
N PHE A 131 -19.57 1.00 2.52
CA PHE A 131 -18.38 1.48 1.79
C PHE A 131 -17.48 2.44 2.61
N ALA A 132 -18.09 3.34 3.39
CA ALA A 132 -17.35 4.28 4.24
C ALA A 132 -16.34 3.60 5.19
N THR A 133 -16.62 2.35 5.62
CA THR A 133 -15.72 1.54 6.46
C THR A 133 -14.42 1.18 5.73
N TYR A 134 -14.47 1.02 4.40
CA TYR A 134 -13.36 0.55 3.58
C TYR A 134 -12.70 1.66 2.77
N LYS A 135 -13.33 2.83 2.63
CA LYS A 135 -12.87 3.93 1.78
C LYS A 135 -11.41 4.31 2.07
N THR A 136 -11.05 4.51 3.33
CA THR A 136 -9.67 4.84 3.72
C THR A 136 -8.68 3.78 3.24
N THR A 137 -8.96 2.50 3.47
CA THR A 137 -8.09 1.39 3.06
C THR A 137 -7.93 1.30 1.55
N LEU A 138 -9.02 1.52 0.84
CA LEU A 138 -9.08 1.52 -0.61
C LEU A 138 -8.28 2.68 -1.22
N VAL A 139 -8.40 3.87 -0.65
CA VAL A 139 -7.61 5.05 -1.06
C VAL A 139 -6.13 4.87 -0.72
N PHE A 140 -5.82 4.30 0.45
CA PHE A 140 -4.45 3.93 0.84
C PHE A 140 -3.82 2.96 -0.17
N PHE A 141 -4.53 1.90 -0.53
CA PHE A 141 -4.07 0.95 -1.55
C PHE A 141 -3.87 1.65 -2.90
N GLY A 142 -4.81 2.53 -3.30
CA GLY A 142 -4.71 3.29 -4.53
C GLY A 142 -3.49 4.19 -4.60
N LEU A 143 -3.13 4.86 -3.50
CA LEU A 143 -1.90 5.65 -3.42
C LEU A 143 -0.65 4.78 -3.62
N VAL A 144 -0.56 3.63 -2.94
CA VAL A 144 0.56 2.70 -3.12
C VAL A 144 0.64 2.20 -4.56
N ASN A 145 -0.51 1.80 -5.13
CA ASN A 145 -0.60 1.35 -6.52
C ASN A 145 -0.16 2.46 -7.51
N ALA A 146 -0.51 3.72 -7.23
CA ALA A 146 -0.11 4.86 -8.04
C ALA A 146 1.41 5.10 -8.04
N PHE A 147 2.11 4.82 -6.93
CA PHE A 147 3.59 4.82 -6.94
C PHE A 147 4.14 3.74 -7.87
N PHE A 148 3.59 2.53 -7.84
CA PHE A 148 3.99 1.49 -8.79
C PHE A 148 3.75 1.91 -10.24
N ILE A 149 2.57 2.45 -10.56
CA ILE A 149 2.19 2.81 -11.93
C ILE A 149 2.96 4.03 -12.46
N HIS A 150 2.99 5.12 -11.71
CA HIS A 150 3.47 6.41 -12.22
C HIS A 150 4.97 6.64 -11.98
N MET A 151 5.55 5.99 -10.97
CA MET A 151 6.96 6.20 -10.60
C MET A 151 7.84 5.01 -10.97
N LEU A 152 7.42 3.79 -10.64
CA LEU A 152 8.29 2.61 -10.71
C LEU A 152 8.14 1.81 -12.02
N ASN A 153 6.96 1.79 -12.63
CA ASN A 153 6.69 0.95 -13.79
C ASN A 153 7.61 1.27 -14.97
N SER A 154 8.09 0.22 -15.64
CA SER A 154 8.90 0.32 -16.85
C SER A 154 10.19 1.14 -16.66
N ARG A 155 10.75 1.13 -15.44
CA ARG A 155 12.03 1.79 -15.08
C ARG A 155 13.16 0.82 -14.76
N PHE A 156 12.85 -0.47 -14.71
CA PHE A 156 13.78 -1.50 -14.29
C PHE A 156 13.96 -2.52 -15.40
N ASP A 157 15.22 -2.77 -15.72
CA ASP A 157 15.58 -3.70 -16.77
C ASP A 157 15.89 -5.06 -16.13
N ALA A 158 15.03 -6.03 -16.42
CA ALA A 158 15.16 -7.40 -15.94
C ALA A 158 16.31 -8.16 -16.61
N THR A 159 16.89 -7.64 -17.69
CA THR A 159 18.05 -8.22 -18.38
C THR A 159 19.37 -7.84 -17.71
N LEU A 160 19.39 -6.80 -16.88
CA LEU A 160 20.56 -6.40 -16.12
C LEU A 160 20.84 -7.40 -14.99
N THR A 161 22.13 -7.70 -14.77
CA THR A 161 22.59 -8.50 -13.63
C THR A 161 22.51 -7.75 -12.30
N THR A 162 22.33 -6.42 -12.35
CA THR A 162 22.21 -5.56 -11.18
C THR A 162 20.95 -5.89 -10.37
N PRO A 163 21.07 -6.22 -9.08
CA PRO A 163 19.92 -6.46 -8.20
C PRO A 163 18.92 -5.30 -8.18
N TYR A 164 17.63 -5.61 -8.01
CA TYR A 164 16.55 -4.62 -8.06
C TYR A 164 16.74 -3.48 -7.06
N ASN A 165 17.11 -3.79 -5.82
CA ASN A 165 17.36 -2.79 -4.78
C ASN A 165 18.48 -1.80 -5.18
N GLN A 166 19.49 -2.24 -5.94
CA GLN A 166 20.52 -1.35 -6.45
C GLN A 166 20.01 -0.49 -7.61
N GLN A 167 19.23 -1.06 -8.52
CA GLN A 167 18.59 -0.29 -9.61
C GLN A 167 17.64 0.79 -9.04
N LEU A 168 16.84 0.45 -8.03
CA LEU A 168 15.93 1.38 -7.35
C LEU A 168 16.70 2.51 -6.65
N ALA A 169 17.80 2.20 -5.97
CA ALA A 169 18.63 3.21 -5.32
C ALA A 169 19.25 4.20 -6.32
N GLN A 170 19.73 3.70 -7.47
CA GLN A 170 20.25 4.55 -8.54
C GLN A 170 19.15 5.41 -9.18
N PHE A 171 17.97 4.82 -9.42
CA PHE A 171 16.83 5.53 -9.95
C PHE A 171 16.39 6.68 -9.03
N LEU A 172 16.19 6.41 -7.74
CA LEU A 172 15.75 7.41 -6.76
C LEU A 172 16.76 8.57 -6.57
N ARG A 173 18.05 8.32 -6.79
CA ARG A 173 19.12 9.34 -6.68
C ARG A 173 19.29 10.19 -7.93
N GLY A 174 19.04 9.62 -9.11
CA GLY A 174 19.42 10.23 -10.39
C GLY A 174 18.29 10.89 -11.16
N ASN A 175 17.03 10.77 -10.71
CA ASN A 175 15.86 11.09 -11.53
C ASN A 175 14.89 12.08 -10.86
N ASP A 176 15.40 13.05 -10.09
CA ASP A 176 14.59 14.00 -9.32
C ASP A 176 13.46 14.65 -10.12
N SER A 177 13.75 15.20 -11.31
CA SER A 177 12.74 15.84 -12.16
C SER A 177 11.59 14.88 -12.51
N PHE A 178 11.92 13.64 -12.89
CA PHE A 178 10.92 12.62 -13.21
C PHE A 178 10.11 12.23 -11.96
N ILE A 179 10.78 12.09 -10.82
CA ILE A 179 10.15 11.75 -9.54
C ILE A 179 9.14 12.83 -9.14
N MET A 180 9.48 14.11 -9.31
CA MET A 180 8.57 15.22 -9.02
C MET A 180 7.35 15.24 -9.94
N ASP A 181 7.54 14.95 -11.23
CA ASP A 181 6.44 14.80 -12.18
C ASP A 181 5.55 13.59 -11.84
N ALA A 182 6.15 12.46 -11.44
CA ALA A 182 5.42 11.28 -11.00
C ALA A 182 4.60 11.56 -9.74
N CYS A 183 5.17 12.24 -8.74
CA CYS A 183 4.46 12.70 -7.54
C CYS A 183 3.27 13.60 -7.88
N THR A 184 3.41 14.48 -8.88
CA THR A 184 2.33 15.34 -9.35
C THR A 184 1.20 14.54 -9.98
N LYS A 185 1.53 13.50 -10.77
CA LYS A 185 0.53 12.57 -11.34
C LYS A 185 -0.17 11.75 -10.26
N ILE A 186 0.57 11.24 -9.28
CA ILE A 186 0.02 10.49 -8.13
C ILE A 186 -0.96 11.36 -7.35
N LEU A 187 -0.57 12.60 -7.04
CA LEU A 187 -1.45 13.53 -6.32
C LEU A 187 -2.72 13.85 -7.12
N LYS A 188 -2.57 14.11 -8.42
CA LYS A 188 -3.72 14.36 -9.30
C LYS A 188 -4.68 13.17 -9.32
N HIS A 189 -4.18 11.95 -9.47
CA HIS A 189 -4.98 10.73 -9.44
C HIS A 189 -5.71 10.56 -8.10
N PHE A 190 -5.00 10.82 -6.99
CA PHE A 190 -5.60 10.80 -5.66
C PHE A 190 -6.76 11.81 -5.53
N GLU A 191 -6.56 13.07 -5.92
CA GLU A 191 -7.55 14.13 -5.74
C GLU A 191 -8.75 14.03 -6.68
N GLN A 192 -8.52 13.59 -7.92
CA GLN A 192 -9.52 13.60 -8.99
C GLN A 192 -10.28 12.28 -9.11
N ASP A 193 -9.64 11.15 -8.77
CA ASP A 193 -10.23 9.83 -8.98
C ASP A 193 -10.54 9.13 -7.63
N LEU A 194 -9.51 8.95 -6.79
CA LEU A 194 -9.65 8.18 -5.55
C LEU A 194 -10.56 8.86 -4.52
N LEU A 195 -10.38 10.16 -4.28
CA LEU A 195 -11.17 10.90 -3.29
C LEU A 195 -12.63 11.09 -3.70
N GLN A 196 -12.87 11.31 -5.00
CA GLN A 196 -14.20 11.57 -5.55
C GLN A 196 -15.10 10.33 -5.54
N SER A 197 -14.52 9.14 -5.43
CA SER A 197 -15.24 7.88 -5.39
C SER A 197 -16.16 7.77 -4.15
N GLN A 198 -17.42 7.37 -4.40
CA GLN A 198 -18.49 7.28 -3.39
C GLN A 198 -19.02 5.85 -3.19
N THR A 199 -18.60 4.91 -4.04
CA THR A 199 -19.00 3.51 -4.02
C THR A 199 -17.80 2.60 -4.28
N PHE A 200 -17.94 1.30 -3.96
CA PHE A 200 -16.93 0.31 -4.32
C PHE A 200 -16.66 0.26 -5.82
N GLU A 201 -17.71 0.30 -6.65
CA GLU A 201 -17.59 0.29 -8.11
C GLU A 201 -16.80 1.49 -8.64
N THR A 202 -17.16 2.71 -8.22
CA THR A 202 -16.45 3.92 -8.67
C THR A 202 -14.98 3.90 -8.28
N LEU A 203 -14.66 3.39 -7.09
CA LEU A 203 -13.28 3.32 -6.63
C LEU A 203 -12.51 2.18 -7.31
N PHE A 204 -13.12 1.01 -7.51
CA PHE A 204 -12.49 -0.08 -8.27
C PHE A 204 -12.21 0.33 -9.72
N ASN A 205 -13.10 1.11 -10.34
CA ASN A 205 -12.85 1.69 -11.65
C ASN A 205 -11.63 2.62 -11.63
N ALA A 206 -11.52 3.50 -10.63
CA ALA A 206 -10.34 4.36 -10.45
C ALA A 206 -9.04 3.56 -10.25
N LEU A 207 -9.11 2.36 -9.69
CA LEU A 207 -7.98 1.45 -9.52
C LEU A 207 -7.66 0.58 -10.75
N GLU A 208 -8.40 0.72 -11.85
CA GLU A 208 -8.35 -0.18 -13.01
C GLU A 208 -8.69 -1.65 -12.64
N LEU A 209 -9.61 -1.82 -11.69
CA LEU A 209 -10.07 -3.10 -11.17
C LEU A 209 -11.60 -3.26 -11.32
N SER A 210 -12.17 -2.74 -12.41
CA SER A 210 -13.62 -2.73 -12.70
C SER A 210 -14.28 -4.11 -12.73
N GLN A 211 -13.48 -5.18 -12.85
CA GLN A 211 -13.94 -6.56 -12.76
C GLN A 211 -14.32 -6.98 -11.33
N LEU A 212 -13.89 -6.23 -10.30
CA LEU A 212 -14.20 -6.53 -8.91
C LEU A 212 -15.55 -5.93 -8.49
N SER A 213 -16.18 -6.56 -7.51
CA SER A 213 -17.44 -6.12 -6.95
C SER A 213 -17.46 -6.29 -5.43
N GLU A 214 -18.52 -5.80 -4.78
CA GLU A 214 -18.75 -6.03 -3.36
C GLU A 214 -18.79 -7.53 -3.00
N GLN A 215 -19.26 -8.38 -3.93
CA GLN A 215 -19.29 -9.82 -3.74
C GLN A 215 -17.88 -10.39 -3.56
N TRP A 216 -16.89 -9.88 -4.30
CA TRP A 216 -15.50 -10.33 -4.16
C TRP A 216 -14.95 -10.06 -2.74
N ILE A 217 -15.35 -8.94 -2.14
CA ILE A 217 -14.99 -8.60 -0.74
C ILE A 217 -15.73 -9.54 0.22
N GLN A 218 -17.03 -9.74 -0.02
CA GLN A 218 -17.87 -10.60 0.81
C GLN A 218 -17.39 -12.06 0.81
N ASP A 219 -16.92 -12.57 -0.33
CA ASP A 219 -16.34 -13.91 -0.45
C ASP A 219 -15.05 -14.03 0.36
N ALA A 220 -14.19 -13.01 0.32
CA ALA A 220 -12.98 -12.97 1.14
C ALA A 220 -13.29 -12.95 2.65
N ILE A 221 -14.34 -12.24 3.06
CA ILE A 221 -14.81 -12.24 4.46
C ILE A 221 -15.39 -13.60 4.85
N ASN A 222 -16.12 -14.25 3.94
CA ASN A 222 -16.73 -15.55 4.20
C ASN A 222 -15.68 -16.67 4.38
N ALA A 223 -14.54 -16.54 3.71
CA ALA A 223 -13.40 -17.46 3.83
C ALA A 223 -12.67 -17.38 5.18
N LEU A 224 -12.90 -16.33 5.98
CA LEU A 224 -12.34 -16.23 7.33
C LEU A 224 -12.91 -17.32 8.26
N PRO A 225 -12.10 -17.81 9.22
CA PRO A 225 -12.56 -18.80 10.20
C PRO A 225 -13.68 -18.27 11.12
#